data_AF-A0A5K8AIG1-F1
#
_entry.id   AF-A0A5K8AIG1-F1
#
_cell.length_a   1.000
_cell.length_b   1.000
_cell.length_c   1.000
_cell.angle_alpha   90.00
_cell.angle_beta   90.00
_cell.angle_gamma   90.00
#
_symmetry.space_group_name_H-M   'P 1'
#
loop_
_entity.id
_entity.type
_entity.pdbx_description
1 polymer ?
#
loop_
_entity_poly.entity_id
_entity_poly.type
_entity_poly.pdbx_seq_one_letter_code
_entity_poly.pdbx_strand_id
1 'polypeptide(L)'
;MNLFPAFQTVLYTISTALLYPVVLALILLCLWLLIYTGGFFAEWVKRRRLTGNVEQAMSFIHKEKHLPKELTGKLPFCVIDYADKVSALSQTGDLFLMEKLESFNQETQLVMFKEVDRMRLIVRVGPSLGLMGTLIPMGTGLAGLTQGNMAQLSSNLILAFTTTVVGLALGITAHYFSTTREQWVMDDLRQINLITEAMAKGINP
;
A
#
# COMPACT_ATOMS: atom_id res chain seq x y z
N MET A 1 -19.25 -26.61 40.62
CA MET A 1 -20.01 -25.81 39.62
C MET A 1 -19.25 -25.93 38.31
N ASN A 2 -19.88 -26.40 37.24
CA ASN A 2 -19.19 -26.66 35.98
C ASN A 2 -18.72 -25.32 35.37
N LEU A 3 -17.41 -25.07 35.37
CA LEU A 3 -16.80 -23.84 34.83
C LEU A 3 -16.83 -23.80 33.29
N PHE A 4 -16.89 -24.98 32.65
CA PHE A 4 -16.81 -25.14 31.21
C PHE A 4 -17.93 -24.44 30.41
N PRO A 5 -19.22 -24.54 30.78
CA PRO A 5 -20.30 -23.82 30.09
C PRO A 5 -20.17 -22.30 30.20
N ALA A 6 -19.70 -21.79 31.35
CA ALA A 6 -19.49 -20.36 31.55
C ALA A 6 -18.43 -19.80 30.59
N PHE A 7 -17.31 -20.51 30.41
CA PHE A 7 -16.29 -20.14 29.42
C PHE A 7 -16.83 -20.17 27.98
N GLN A 8 -17.62 -21.19 27.62
CA GLN A 8 -18.23 -21.30 26.30
C GLN A 8 -19.18 -20.12 26.01
N THR A 9 -20.02 -19.73 26.98
CA THR A 9 -20.92 -18.57 26.82
C THR A 9 -20.14 -17.28 26.62
N VAL A 10 -19.09 -17.06 27.43
CA VAL A 10 -18.24 -15.86 27.30
C VAL A 10 -17.57 -15.81 25.92
N LEU A 11 -16.96 -16.92 25.47
CA LEU A 11 -16.33 -16.99 24.15
C LEU A 11 -17.33 -16.80 23.00
N TYR A 12 -18.53 -17.38 23.13
CA TYR A 12 -19.60 -17.21 22.14
C TYR A 12 -20.06 -15.74 22.04
N THR A 13 -20.27 -15.07 23.18
CA THR A 13 -20.65 -13.66 23.22
C THR A 13 -19.57 -12.77 22.62
N ILE A 14 -18.29 -13.01 22.96
CA ILE A 14 -17.16 -12.29 22.38
C ILE A 14 -17.09 -12.49 20.87
N SER A 15 -17.20 -13.74 20.40
CA SER A 15 -17.17 -14.07 18.97
C SER A 15 -18.30 -13.37 18.21
N THR A 16 -19.53 -13.45 18.72
CA THR A 16 -20.71 -12.80 18.11
C THR A 16 -20.57 -11.27 18.11
N ALA A 17 -20.05 -10.69 19.19
CA ALA A 17 -19.77 -9.25 19.25
C ALA A 17 -18.69 -8.82 18.23
N LEU A 18 -17.74 -9.69 17.91
CA LEU A 18 -16.70 -9.45 16.90
C LEU A 18 -17.23 -9.49 15.45
N LEU A 19 -18.40 -10.06 15.20
CA LEU A 19 -18.96 -10.15 13.85
C LEU A 19 -19.19 -8.76 13.23
N TYR A 20 -19.84 -7.87 13.97
CA TYR A 20 -20.14 -6.51 13.53
C TYR A 20 -18.89 -5.69 13.17
N PRO A 21 -17.85 -5.59 14.03
CA PRO A 21 -16.65 -4.86 13.67
C PRO A 21 -15.88 -5.51 12.51
N VAL A 22 -15.89 -6.84 12.38
CA VAL A 22 -15.23 -7.54 11.24
C VAL A 22 -15.94 -7.21 9.92
N VAL A 23 -17.26 -7.32 9.86
CA VAL A 23 -18.04 -6.98 8.66
C VAL A 23 -17.88 -5.50 8.31
N LEU A 24 -17.93 -4.61 9.30
CA LEU A 24 -17.68 -3.18 9.09
C LEU A 24 -16.28 -2.92 8.55
N ALA A 25 -15.25 -3.54 9.12
CA ALA A 25 -13.86 -3.41 8.65
C ALA A 25 -13.70 -3.93 7.21
N LEU A 26 -14.36 -5.03 6.83
CA LEU A 26 -14.39 -5.53 5.46
C LEU A 26 -15.01 -4.52 4.49
N ILE A 27 -16.14 -3.91 4.85
CA ILE A 27 -16.80 -2.89 4.02
C ILE A 27 -15.91 -1.66 3.87
N LEU A 28 -15.28 -1.19 4.96
CA LEU A 28 -14.35 -0.06 4.93
C LEU A 28 -13.11 -0.35 4.08
N LEU A 29 -12.51 -1.53 4.20
CA LEU A 29 -11.39 -1.96 3.36
C LEU A 29 -11.79 -2.04 1.89
N CYS A 30 -13.00 -2.52 1.60
CA CYS A 30 -13.52 -2.57 0.24
C CYS A 30 -13.67 -1.17 -0.37
N LEU A 31 -14.28 -0.24 0.37
CA LEU A 31 -14.40 1.16 -0.05
C LEU A 31 -13.02 1.79 -0.26
N TRP A 32 -12.10 1.58 0.67
CA TRP A 32 -10.75 2.13 0.56
C TRP A 32 -10.00 1.57 -0.66
N LEU A 33 -10.09 0.27 -0.92
CA LEU A 33 -9.48 -0.35 -2.10
C LEU A 33 -10.08 0.20 -3.40
N LEU A 34 -11.39 0.46 -3.42
CA LEU A 34 -12.09 1.03 -4.58
C LEU A 34 -11.57 2.46 -4.87
N ILE A 35 -11.42 3.29 -3.84
CA ILE A 35 -10.84 4.63 -3.97
C ILE A 35 -9.38 4.54 -4.43
N TYR A 36 -8.59 3.64 -3.83
CA TYR A 36 -7.19 3.44 -4.21
C TYR A 36 -7.03 2.99 -5.66
N THR A 37 -7.93 2.12 -6.14
CA THR A 37 -7.99 1.67 -7.53
C THR A 37 -8.15 2.85 -8.49
N GLY A 38 -9.02 3.81 -8.16
CA GLY A 38 -9.23 5.01 -8.97
C GLY A 38 -7.98 5.90 -9.07
N GLY A 39 -7.33 6.15 -7.94
CA GLY A 39 -6.07 6.90 -7.91
C GLY A 39 -4.93 6.19 -8.66
N PHE A 40 -4.81 4.88 -8.45
CA PHE A 40 -3.83 4.04 -9.12
C PHE A 40 -4.02 4.03 -10.64
N PHE A 41 -5.28 3.97 -11.13
CA PHE A 41 -5.55 3.98 -12.57
C PHE A 41 -5.17 5.33 -13.21
N ALA A 42 -5.42 6.44 -12.51
CA ALA A 42 -4.98 7.76 -12.96
C ALA A 42 -3.44 7.85 -13.04
N GLU A 43 -2.74 7.33 -12.04
CA GLU A 43 -1.27 7.28 -12.01
C GLU A 43 -0.72 6.33 -13.09
N TRP A 44 -1.35 5.16 -13.29
CA TRP A 44 -0.99 4.18 -14.31
C TRP A 44 -1.10 4.76 -15.71
N VAL A 45 -2.20 5.45 -16.03
CA VAL A 45 -2.38 6.13 -17.33
C VAL A 45 -1.38 7.26 -17.52
N LYS A 46 -1.09 8.04 -16.47
CA LYS A 46 -0.09 9.11 -16.52
C LYS A 46 1.30 8.55 -16.78
N ARG A 47 1.73 7.53 -16.02
CA ARG A 47 3.05 6.86 -16.19
C ARG A 47 3.16 6.16 -17.54
N ARG A 48 2.11 5.50 -18.05
CA ARG A 48 2.13 4.83 -19.36
C ARG A 48 2.23 5.80 -20.55
N ARG A 49 1.88 7.08 -20.35
CA ARG A 49 2.12 8.16 -21.32
C ARG A 49 3.48 8.85 -21.12
N LEU A 50 4.07 8.73 -19.93
CA LEU A 50 5.41 9.22 -19.60
C LEU A 50 6.47 8.15 -19.97
N THR A 51 6.53 7.78 -21.25
CA THR A 51 7.65 7.02 -21.83
C THR A 51 8.78 8.00 -22.16
N GLY A 52 9.23 8.78 -21.18
CA GLY A 52 10.32 9.73 -21.34
C GLY A 52 11.65 9.04 -21.06
N ASN A 53 12.46 8.81 -22.09
CA ASN A 53 13.81 8.22 -22.00
C ASN A 53 14.63 8.89 -20.88
N VAL A 54 14.81 8.18 -19.76
CA VAL A 54 15.71 8.54 -18.64
C VAL A 54 17.15 8.74 -19.13
N GLU A 55 17.51 8.09 -20.24
CA GLU A 55 18.77 8.23 -20.97
C GLU A 55 19.02 9.66 -21.50
N GLN A 56 17.96 10.41 -21.83
CA GLN A 56 18.08 11.83 -22.19
C GLN A 56 18.25 12.72 -20.95
N ALA A 57 17.67 12.37 -19.80
CA ALA A 57 17.90 13.12 -18.55
C ALA A 57 19.38 13.06 -18.12
N MET A 58 20.04 11.92 -18.34
CA MET A 58 21.47 11.73 -18.07
C MET A 58 22.37 12.69 -18.85
N SER A 59 22.07 12.99 -20.12
CA SER A 59 22.92 13.87 -20.92
C SER A 59 22.77 15.35 -20.58
N PHE A 60 21.63 15.76 -19.99
CA PHE A 60 21.39 17.14 -19.55
C PHE A 60 21.91 17.43 -18.13
N ILE A 61 21.86 16.47 -17.21
CA ILE A 61 22.40 16.64 -15.85
C ILE A 61 23.92 16.88 -15.86
N HIS A 62 24.63 16.30 -16.85
CA HIS A 62 26.08 16.44 -16.98
C HIS A 62 26.53 17.85 -17.42
N LYS A 63 25.63 18.67 -17.98
CA LYS A 63 26.03 19.92 -18.66
C LYS A 63 25.65 21.21 -17.91
N GLU A 64 24.59 21.22 -17.10
CA GLU A 64 24.07 22.48 -16.54
C GLU A 64 23.82 22.53 -15.02
N LYS A 65 24.05 21.46 -14.24
CA LYS A 65 23.77 21.44 -12.78
C LYS A 65 22.34 21.84 -12.37
N HIS A 66 21.44 22.03 -13.33
CA HIS A 66 20.03 22.35 -13.14
C HIS A 66 19.18 21.31 -13.86
N LEU A 67 18.12 20.87 -13.20
CA LEU A 67 17.07 20.08 -13.82
C LEU A 67 16.30 21.01 -14.79
N PRO A 68 16.34 20.79 -16.12
CA PRO A 68 15.63 21.66 -17.03
C PRO A 68 14.13 21.57 -16.78
N LYS A 69 13.43 22.71 -16.75
CA LYS A 69 11.96 22.80 -16.61
C LYS A 69 11.19 21.98 -17.66
N GLU A 70 11.84 21.56 -18.75
CA GLU A 70 11.27 20.69 -19.78
C GLU A 70 11.11 19.22 -19.37
N LEU A 71 11.89 18.73 -18.39
CA LEU A 71 11.77 17.37 -17.86
C LEU A 71 10.81 17.27 -16.66
N THR A 72 10.41 18.39 -16.05
CA THR A 72 9.40 18.46 -14.98
C THR A 72 8.03 17.91 -15.43
N GLY A 73 7.77 17.84 -16.74
CA GLY A 73 6.57 17.22 -17.30
C GLY A 73 6.65 15.71 -17.52
N LYS A 74 7.84 15.10 -17.44
CA LYS A 74 8.12 13.71 -17.83
C LYS A 74 8.62 12.79 -16.71
N LEU A 75 8.81 13.30 -15.49
CA LEU A 75 9.20 12.51 -14.33
C LEU A 75 8.08 12.42 -13.27
N PRO A 76 8.08 11.37 -12.42
CA PRO A 76 7.18 11.29 -11.27
C PRO A 76 7.37 12.48 -10.33
N PHE A 77 6.27 12.95 -9.73
CA PHE A 77 6.28 14.11 -8.82
C PHE A 77 7.28 13.97 -7.67
N CYS A 78 7.47 12.76 -7.16
CA CYS A 78 8.39 12.46 -6.06
C CYS A 78 9.88 12.66 -6.46
N VAL A 79 10.24 12.37 -7.72
CA VAL A 79 11.62 12.54 -8.21
C VAL A 79 11.94 14.03 -8.45
N ILE A 80 10.93 14.81 -8.86
CA ILE A 80 11.05 16.25 -9.07
C ILE A 80 11.20 16.98 -7.73
N ASP A 81 10.37 16.65 -6.74
CA ASP A 81 10.46 17.20 -5.38
C ASP A 81 11.81 16.86 -4.71
N TYR A 82 12.34 15.65 -4.95
CA TYR A 82 13.67 15.26 -4.50
C TYR A 82 14.75 16.10 -5.19
N ALA A 83 14.72 16.24 -6.52
CA ALA A 83 15.72 17.01 -7.27
C ALA A 83 15.71 18.51 -6.93
N ASP A 84 14.54 19.11 -6.71
CA ASP A 84 14.43 20.51 -6.26
C ASP A 84 14.99 20.70 -4.85
N LYS A 85 14.68 19.79 -3.91
CA LYS A 85 15.23 19.84 -2.55
C LYS A 85 16.74 19.63 -2.51
N VAL A 86 17.28 18.75 -3.35
CA VAL A 86 18.71 18.48 -3.38
C VAL A 86 19.47 19.63 -4.06
N SER A 87 18.93 20.20 -5.14
CA SER A 87 19.56 21.37 -5.78
C SER A 87 19.57 22.61 -4.88
N ALA A 88 18.56 22.78 -4.02
CA ALA A 88 18.57 23.81 -2.98
C ALA A 88 19.64 23.59 -1.90
N LEU A 89 19.92 22.33 -1.53
CA LEU A 89 20.98 21.98 -0.58
C LEU A 89 22.40 22.15 -1.17
N SER A 90 22.52 22.00 -2.50
CA SER A 90 23.78 22.15 -3.24
C SER A 90 24.33 23.59 -3.22
N GLN A 91 23.46 24.59 -3.09
CA GLN A 91 23.86 26.00 -3.08
C GLN A 91 24.45 26.48 -1.75
N THR A 92 24.30 25.71 -0.66
CA THR A 92 24.64 26.17 0.69
C THR A 92 26.12 25.98 1.05
N GLY A 93 26.91 25.24 0.26
CA GLY A 93 28.37 25.18 0.45
C GLY A 93 28.83 24.62 1.80
N ASP A 94 28.11 23.65 2.36
CA ASP A 94 28.47 22.99 3.62
C ASP A 94 29.51 21.87 3.39
N LEU A 95 30.50 21.76 4.29
CA LEU A 95 31.52 20.70 4.30
C LEU A 95 30.92 19.28 4.43
N PHE A 96 29.68 19.18 4.93
CA PHE A 96 28.93 17.94 5.17
C PHE A 96 27.85 17.66 4.11
N LEU A 97 27.92 18.27 2.94
CA LEU A 97 26.91 18.15 1.89
C LEU A 97 26.71 16.69 1.44
N MET A 98 27.77 15.86 1.37
CA MET A 98 27.63 14.44 1.04
C MET A 98 26.89 13.64 2.11
N GLU A 99 27.17 13.88 3.39
CA GLU A 99 26.50 13.18 4.49
C GLU A 99 25.01 13.58 4.56
N LYS A 100 24.71 14.86 4.32
CA LYS A 100 23.34 15.37 4.26
C LYS A 100 22.58 14.87 3.03
N LEU A 101 23.28 14.70 1.90
CA LEU A 101 22.72 14.12 0.68
C LEU A 101 22.39 12.63 0.86
N GLU A 102 23.31 11.87 1.46
CA GLU A 102 23.13 10.44 1.70
C GLU A 102 22.01 10.16 2.71
N SER A 103 21.96 10.92 3.80
CA SER A 103 20.85 10.83 4.78
C SER A 103 19.50 11.19 4.16
N PHE A 104 19.41 12.26 3.36
CA PHE A 104 18.17 12.64 2.67
C PHE A 104 17.73 11.61 1.62
N ASN A 105 18.68 11.01 0.89
CA ASN A 105 18.39 9.88 0.00
C ASN A 105 17.78 8.74 0.82
N GLN A 106 18.45 8.27 1.87
CA GLN A 106 17.97 7.18 2.73
C GLN A 106 16.57 7.44 3.31
N GLU A 107 16.30 8.64 3.82
CA GLU A 107 14.97 9.01 4.32
C GLU A 107 13.90 8.90 3.23
N THR A 108 14.20 9.38 2.03
CA THR A 108 13.28 9.31 0.88
C THR A 108 13.02 7.84 0.50
N GLN A 109 14.06 7.01 0.46
CA GLN A 109 13.90 5.57 0.18
C GLN A 109 13.00 4.90 1.22
N LEU A 110 13.22 5.19 2.50
CA LEU A 110 12.43 4.64 3.60
C LEU A 110 10.95 5.00 3.51
N VAL A 111 10.62 6.24 3.11
CA VAL A 111 9.23 6.67 2.93
C VAL A 111 8.57 5.89 1.78
N MET A 112 9.27 5.72 0.66
CA MET A 112 8.75 4.98 -0.49
C MET A 112 8.48 3.51 -0.17
N PHE A 113 9.37 2.84 0.56
CA PHE A 113 9.15 1.45 0.99
C PHE A 113 7.98 1.32 1.97
N LYS A 114 7.83 2.27 2.92
CA LYS A 114 6.71 2.26 3.88
C LYS A 114 5.34 2.30 3.21
N GLU A 115 5.19 2.98 2.07
CA GLU A 115 3.93 2.99 1.32
C GLU A 115 3.58 1.61 0.75
N VAL A 116 4.57 0.90 0.20
CA VAL A 116 4.39 -0.46 -0.32
C VAL A 116 4.04 -1.44 0.81
N ASP A 117 4.71 -1.32 1.96
CA ASP A 117 4.45 -2.18 3.12
C ASP A 117 3.02 -2.03 3.66
N ARG A 118 2.47 -0.80 3.66
CA ARG A 118 1.05 -0.59 4.01
C ARG A 118 0.10 -1.35 3.09
N MET A 119 0.40 -1.42 1.78
CA MET A 119 -0.39 -2.20 0.84
C MET A 119 -0.28 -3.70 1.12
N ARG A 120 0.92 -4.20 1.42
CA ARG A 120 1.15 -5.61 1.79
C ARG A 120 0.39 -6.03 3.05
N LEU A 121 0.19 -5.12 4.00
CA LEU A 121 -0.66 -5.40 5.16
C LEU A 121 -2.11 -5.71 4.74
N ILE A 122 -2.66 -4.95 3.79
CA ILE A 122 -4.03 -5.18 3.28
C ILE A 122 -4.14 -6.54 2.59
N VAL A 123 -3.11 -6.96 1.83
CA VAL A 123 -3.05 -8.29 1.19
C VAL A 123 -3.24 -9.43 2.18
N ARG A 124 -2.68 -9.28 3.39
CA ARG A 124 -2.78 -10.30 4.44
C ARG A 124 -4.06 -10.17 5.27
N VAL A 125 -4.43 -8.94 5.63
CA VAL A 125 -5.57 -8.67 6.52
C VAL A 125 -6.92 -8.92 5.82
N GLY A 126 -7.05 -8.62 4.52
CA GLY A 126 -8.29 -8.81 3.77
C GLY A 126 -8.83 -10.25 3.80
N PRO A 127 -8.04 -11.26 3.37
CA PRO A 127 -8.42 -12.66 3.45
C PRO A 127 -8.66 -13.14 4.89
N SER A 128 -7.85 -12.70 5.86
CA SER A 128 -8.03 -13.07 7.26
C SER A 128 -9.35 -12.57 7.85
N LEU A 129 -9.76 -11.33 7.53
CA LEU A 129 -11.07 -10.80 7.93
C LEU A 129 -12.21 -11.55 7.23
N GLY A 130 -12.03 -11.92 5.96
CA GLY A 130 -12.98 -12.76 5.23
C GLY A 130 -13.21 -14.12 5.89
N LEU A 131 -12.14 -14.79 6.33
CA LEU A 131 -12.19 -16.05 7.07
C LEU A 131 -12.86 -15.90 8.45
N MET A 132 -12.52 -14.85 9.21
CA MET A 132 -13.23 -14.57 10.47
C MET A 132 -14.72 -14.32 10.24
N GLY A 133 -15.05 -13.61 9.15
CA GLY A 133 -16.41 -13.38 8.70
C GLY A 133 -17.20 -14.64 8.38
N THR A 134 -16.56 -15.81 8.21
CA THR A 134 -17.27 -17.09 7.98
C THR A 134 -17.37 -17.94 9.22
N LEU A 135 -16.30 -18.00 9.99
CA LEU A 135 -16.23 -18.86 11.17
C LEU A 135 -17.21 -18.38 12.25
N ILE A 136 -17.42 -17.06 12.38
CA ILE A 136 -18.33 -16.50 13.38
C ILE A 136 -19.81 -16.77 13.05
N PRO A 137 -20.34 -16.40 11.86
CA PRO A 137 -21.74 -16.67 11.54
C PRO A 137 -22.04 -18.17 11.44
N MET A 138 -21.12 -19.00 10.94
CA MET A 138 -21.34 -20.44 10.89
C MET A 138 -21.49 -21.04 12.30
N GLY A 139 -20.74 -20.56 13.29
CA GLY A 139 -20.91 -20.98 14.68
C GLY A 139 -22.32 -20.67 15.22
N THR A 140 -22.80 -19.44 15.03
CA THR A 140 -24.16 -19.04 15.46
C THR A 140 -25.26 -19.73 14.64
N GLY A 141 -25.03 -20.00 13.35
CA GLY A 141 -25.98 -20.68 12.45
C GLY A 141 -26.16 -22.15 12.81
N LEU A 142 -25.07 -22.88 13.07
CA LEU A 142 -25.12 -24.28 13.51
C LEU A 142 -25.78 -24.41 14.89
N ALA A 143 -25.58 -23.45 15.78
CA ALA A 143 -26.33 -23.39 17.05
C ALA A 143 -27.84 -23.21 16.81
N GLY A 144 -28.24 -22.36 15.86
CA GLY A 144 -29.64 -22.15 15.47
C GLY A 144 -30.31 -23.40 14.86
N LEU A 145 -29.54 -24.26 14.17
CA LEU A 145 -30.03 -25.54 13.65
C LEU A 145 -30.56 -26.45 14.77
N THR A 146 -29.88 -26.48 15.92
CA THR A 146 -30.33 -27.28 17.08
C THR A 146 -31.70 -26.86 17.61
N GLN A 147 -32.14 -25.63 17.28
CA GLN A 147 -33.42 -25.05 17.68
C GLN A 147 -34.48 -25.15 16.56
N GLY A 148 -34.17 -25.80 15.43
CA GLY A 148 -35.07 -25.93 14.28
C GLY A 148 -35.22 -24.67 13.42
N ASN A 149 -34.41 -23.63 13.64
CA ASN A 149 -34.52 -22.36 12.91
C ASN A 149 -33.71 -22.37 11.59
N MET A 150 -34.31 -22.92 10.54
CA MET A 150 -33.68 -23.01 9.21
C MET A 150 -33.49 -21.64 8.52
N ALA A 151 -34.36 -20.66 8.82
CA ALA A 151 -34.26 -19.32 8.24
C ALA A 151 -33.01 -18.59 8.74
N GLN A 152 -32.73 -18.66 10.04
CA GLN A 152 -31.53 -18.07 10.64
C GLN A 152 -30.25 -18.75 10.14
N LEU A 153 -30.25 -20.08 10.00
CA LEU A 153 -29.13 -20.81 9.42
C LEU A 153 -28.82 -20.32 8.00
N SER A 154 -29.84 -20.21 7.15
CA SER A 154 -29.68 -19.77 5.76
C SER A 154 -29.09 -18.36 5.69
N SER A 155 -29.61 -17.42 6.48
CA SER A 155 -29.10 -16.04 6.51
C SER A 155 -27.63 -15.96 6.95
N ASN A 156 -27.25 -16.71 7.99
CA ASN A 156 -25.88 -16.75 8.49
C ASN A 156 -24.90 -17.37 7.47
N LEU A 157 -25.34 -18.37 6.71
CA LEU A 157 -24.54 -18.97 5.63
C LEU A 157 -24.32 -18.01 4.47
N ILE A 158 -25.36 -17.27 4.05
CA ILE A 158 -25.23 -16.28 2.98
C ILE A 158 -24.21 -15.20 3.40
N LEU A 159 -24.31 -14.71 4.63
CA LEU A 159 -23.39 -13.72 5.16
C LEU A 159 -21.95 -14.28 5.19
N ALA A 160 -21.75 -15.48 5.72
CA ALA A 160 -20.45 -16.15 5.77
C ALA A 160 -19.82 -16.32 4.37
N PHE A 161 -20.54 -16.87 3.40
CA PHE A 161 -19.96 -17.06 2.07
C PHE A 161 -19.62 -15.73 1.40
N THR A 162 -20.48 -14.74 1.54
CA THR A 162 -20.26 -13.41 0.96
C THR A 162 -19.01 -12.75 1.55
N THR A 163 -18.79 -12.82 2.86
CA THR A 163 -17.61 -12.20 3.49
C THR A 163 -16.30 -12.86 3.06
N THR A 164 -16.28 -14.17 2.80
CA THR A 164 -15.08 -14.83 2.23
C THR A 164 -14.84 -14.41 0.79
N VAL A 165 -15.87 -14.43 -0.05
CA VAL A 165 -15.71 -14.04 -1.46
C VAL A 165 -15.17 -12.62 -1.55
N VAL A 166 -15.72 -11.69 -0.76
CA VAL A 166 -15.22 -10.31 -0.68
C VAL A 166 -13.81 -10.26 -0.11
N GLY A 167 -13.52 -10.93 1.02
CA GLY A 167 -12.20 -10.90 1.64
C GLY A 167 -11.08 -11.45 0.75
N LEU A 168 -11.35 -12.53 0.00
CA LEU A 168 -10.42 -13.08 -0.99
C LEU A 168 -10.24 -12.12 -2.18
N ALA A 169 -11.32 -11.55 -2.70
CA ALA A 169 -11.24 -10.56 -3.77
C ALA A 169 -10.38 -9.36 -3.37
N LEU A 170 -10.57 -8.82 -2.15
CA LEU A 170 -9.75 -7.74 -1.61
C LEU A 170 -8.27 -8.12 -1.54
N GLY A 171 -7.94 -9.32 -1.06
CA GLY A 171 -6.56 -9.79 -0.98
C GLY A 171 -5.89 -9.92 -2.34
N ILE A 172 -6.58 -10.50 -3.32
CA ILE A 172 -6.07 -10.69 -4.68
C ILE A 172 -5.85 -9.34 -5.37
N THR A 173 -6.84 -8.45 -5.31
CA THR A 173 -6.76 -7.12 -5.92
C THR A 173 -5.69 -6.25 -5.24
N ALA A 174 -5.59 -6.28 -3.90
CA ALA A 174 -4.52 -5.58 -3.19
C ALA A 174 -3.14 -6.13 -3.54
N HIS A 175 -3.01 -7.45 -3.74
CA HIS A 175 -1.73 -8.06 -4.12
C HIS A 175 -1.29 -7.57 -5.50
N TYR A 176 -2.20 -7.54 -6.47
CA TYR A 176 -1.93 -7.01 -7.79
C TYR A 176 -1.42 -5.56 -7.76
N PHE A 177 -2.08 -4.70 -6.97
CA PHE A 177 -1.64 -3.32 -6.79
C PHE A 177 -0.28 -3.21 -6.09
N SER A 178 -0.06 -4.00 -5.04
CA SER A 178 1.22 -4.02 -4.30
C SER A 178 2.37 -4.35 -5.24
N THR A 179 2.24 -5.38 -6.07
CA THR A 179 3.30 -5.82 -6.99
C THR A 179 3.62 -4.75 -8.03
N THR A 180 2.60 -4.07 -8.56
CA THR A 180 2.83 -3.02 -9.57
C THR A 180 3.45 -1.76 -8.94
N ARG A 181 2.99 -1.37 -7.74
CA ARG A 181 3.58 -0.24 -6.99
C ARG A 181 5.03 -0.52 -6.63
N GLU A 182 5.37 -1.75 -6.27
CA GLU A 182 6.75 -2.17 -5.99
C GLU A 182 7.66 -2.00 -7.21
N GLN A 183 7.21 -2.41 -8.40
CA GLN A 183 7.97 -2.20 -9.64
C GLN A 183 8.22 -0.71 -9.90
N TRP A 184 7.20 0.14 -9.71
CA TRP A 184 7.35 1.58 -9.89
C TRP A 184 8.31 2.22 -8.88
N VAL A 185 8.23 1.81 -7.61
CA VAL A 185 9.14 2.30 -6.57
C VAL A 185 10.58 1.88 -6.87
N MET A 186 10.81 0.66 -7.38
CA MET A 186 12.15 0.22 -7.82
C MET A 186 12.70 1.07 -8.97
N ASP A 187 11.87 1.37 -9.97
CA ASP A 187 12.27 2.22 -11.10
C ASP A 187 12.59 3.66 -10.65
N ASP A 188 11.78 4.21 -9.74
CA ASP A 188 11.95 5.56 -9.20
C ASP A 188 13.22 5.65 -8.31
N LEU A 189 13.47 4.63 -7.48
CA LEU A 189 14.69 4.54 -6.66
C LEU A 189 15.95 4.45 -7.52
N ARG A 190 15.90 3.70 -8.62
CA ARG A 190 17.00 3.64 -9.58
C ARG A 190 17.33 5.02 -10.13
N GLN A 191 16.31 5.81 -10.50
CA GLN A 191 16.51 7.17 -11.01
C GLN A 191 17.10 8.11 -9.93
N ILE A 192 16.58 8.06 -8.71
CA ILE A 192 17.07 8.85 -7.58
C ILE A 192 18.55 8.56 -7.29
N ASN A 193 18.94 7.28 -7.27
CA ASN A 193 20.33 6.89 -7.05
C ASN A 193 21.26 7.37 -8.18
N LEU A 194 20.82 7.28 -9.44
CA LEU A 194 21.59 7.79 -10.58
C LEU A 194 21.80 9.31 -10.51
N ILE A 195 20.77 10.07 -10.14
CA ILE A 195 20.87 11.54 -9.95
C ILE A 195 21.83 11.85 -8.80
N THR A 196 21.72 11.11 -7.69
CA THR A 196 22.58 11.28 -6.51
C THR A 196 24.05 11.02 -6.87
N GLU A 197 24.35 9.96 -7.63
CA GLU A 197 25.72 9.65 -8.09
C GLU A 197 26.25 10.70 -9.07
N ALA A 198 25.43 11.16 -10.01
CA ALA A 198 25.82 12.20 -10.97
C ALA A 198 26.17 13.52 -10.26
N MET A 199 25.39 13.90 -9.25
CA MET A 199 25.67 15.09 -8.45
C MET A 199 26.91 14.91 -7.57
N ALA A 200 27.11 13.72 -7.01
CA ALA A 200 28.30 13.42 -6.22
C ALA A 200 29.60 13.49 -7.05
N LYS A 201 29.59 12.94 -8.27
CA LYS A 201 30.73 12.99 -9.20
C LYS A 201 31.00 14.41 -9.71
N GLY A 202 29.97 15.22 -9.95
CA GLY A 202 30.14 16.62 -10.37
C GLY A 202 30.70 17.57 -9.30
N ILE A 203 30.94 17.08 -8.08
CA ILE A 203 31.50 17.84 -6.96
C ILE A 203 33.00 17.51 -6.73
N ASN A 204 33.50 16.37 -7.22
CA ASN A 204 34.94 16.07 -7.23
C ASN A 204 35.55 16.51 -8.57
N PRO A 205 36.35 17.59 -8.63
CA PRO A 205 37.08 17.99 -9.84
C PRO A 205 38.15 16.97 -10.23
#